data_AF-A0A848ZC28-F1
#
_entry.id   AF-A0A848ZC28-F1
#
_cell.length_a   1.000
_cell.length_b   1.000
_cell.length_c   1.000
_cell.angle_alpha   90.00
_cell.angle_beta   90.00
_cell.angle_gamma   90.00
#
_symmetry.space_group_name_H-M   'P 1'
#
loop_
_entity.id
_entity.type
_entity.pdbx_description
1 polymer ?
#
loop_
_entity_poly.entity_id
_entity_poly.type
_entity_poly.pdbx_seq_one_letter_code
_entity_poly.pdbx_strand_id
1 'polypeptide(L)' 'MAVCWLFPEKTVQIDAPCLDCGTPIRVKMRDGDILETEPEGLMGYVAVPFWKWFENIPYA' A
#
# COMPACT_ATOMS: atom_id res chain seq x y z
N MET A 1 2.98 2.00 -1.33
CA MET A 1 3.28 0.60 -0.94
C MET A 1 4.54 0.15 -1.68
N ALA A 2 5.71 0.35 -1.09
CA ALA A 2 6.99 0.11 -1.79
C ALA A 2 7.85 -0.98 -1.11
N VAL A 3 7.47 -1.44 0.08
CA VAL A 3 8.27 -2.37 0.89
C VAL A 3 8.46 -3.74 0.22
N CYS A 4 7.51 -4.17 -0.63
CA CYS A 4 7.63 -5.43 -1.37
C CYS A 4 8.84 -5.46 -2.31
N TRP A 5 9.30 -4.32 -2.82
CA TRP A 5 10.50 -4.23 -3.67
C TRP A 5 11.81 -4.53 -2.93
N LEU A 6 11.82 -4.47 -1.59
CA LEU A 6 12.99 -4.86 -0.79
C LEU A 6 13.17 -6.39 -0.72
N PHE A 7 12.13 -7.15 -1.10
CA PHE A 7 12.09 -8.61 -1.00
C PHE A 7 11.59 -9.24 -2.32
N PRO A 8 12.40 -9.20 -3.38
CA PRO A 8 11.99 -9.70 -4.70
C PRO A 8 11.55 -11.16 -4.64
N GLU A 9 10.49 -11.49 -5.40
CA GLU A 9 9.85 -12.82 -5.47
C GLU A 9 9.25 -13.33 -4.15
N LYS A 10 9.27 -12.51 -3.09
CA LYS A 10 8.69 -12.87 -1.79
C LYS A 10 7.33 -12.19 -1.63
N THR A 11 6.41 -12.93 -1.03
CA THR A 11 5.16 -12.35 -0.54
C THR A 11 5.44 -11.62 0.77
N VAL A 12 5.14 -10.33 0.80
CA VAL A 12 5.20 -9.49 1.99
C VAL A 12 3.79 -9.29 2.53
N GLN A 13 3.60 -9.57 3.81
CA GLN A 13 2.38 -9.23 4.54
C GLN A 13 2.60 -7.91 5.29
N ILE A 14 1.62 -7.01 5.16
CA ILE A 14 1.58 -5.72 5.85
C ILE A 14 0.36 -5.75 6.75
N ASP A 15 0.57 -5.70 8.06
CA ASP A 15 -0.49 -5.55 9.06
C ASP A 15 -0.42 -4.14 9.66
N ALA A 16 -1.54 -3.43 9.68
CA ALA A 16 -1.63 -2.06 10.17
C ALA A 16 -3.04 -1.78 10.74
N PRO A 17 -3.24 -0.73 11.52
CA PRO A 17 -4.59 -0.24 11.83
C PRO A 17 -5.15 0.63 10.69
N CYS A 18 -6.46 0.60 10.50
CA CYS A 18 -7.18 1.55 9.64
C CYS A 18 -7.02 2.97 10.18
N LEU A 19 -6.67 3.92 9.31
CA LEU A 19 -6.43 5.31 9.69
C LEU A 19 -7.69 6.06 10.13
N ASP A 20 -8.88 5.58 9.74
CA ASP A 20 -10.16 6.20 10.10
C ASP A 20 -10.73 5.61 11.41
N CYS A 21 -10.94 4.29 11.45
CA CYS A 21 -11.64 3.62 12.55
C CYS A 21 -10.76 2.78 13.47
N GLY A 22 -9.47 2.60 13.17
CA GLY A 22 -8.51 1.86 14.00
C GLY A 22 -8.63 0.33 13.97
N THR A 23 -9.57 -0.23 13.21
CA THR A 23 -9.69 -1.69 13.04
C THR A 23 -8.47 -2.27 12.31
N PRO A 24 -8.08 -3.53 12.58
CA PRO A 24 -6.93 -4.13 11.91
C PRO A 24 -7.19 -4.30 10.41
N ILE A 25 -6.18 -3.98 9.61
CA ILE A 25 -6.14 -4.20 8.17
C ILE A 25 -4.91 -5.03 7.82
N ARG A 26 -5.05 -5.88 6.80
CA ARG A 26 -4.00 -6.73 6.26
C ARG A 26 -3.96 -6.64 4.75
N VAL A 27 -2.75 -6.53 4.21
CA VAL A 27 -2.49 -6.58 2.78
C VAL A 27 -1.36 -7.56 2.51
N LYS A 28 -1.54 -8.47 1.55
CA LYS A 28 -0.44 -9.29 1.00
C LYS A 28 -0.05 -8.77 -0.36
N MET A 29 1.25 -8.57 -0.56
CA MET A 29 1.80 -8.05 -1.80
C MET A 29 2.99 -8.89 -2.28
N ARG A 30 3.25 -8.86 -3.57
CA ARG A 30 4.47 -9.43 -4.18
C ARG A 30 4.81 -8.64 -5.44
N ASP A 31 6.04 -8.17 -5.53
CA ASP A 31 6.58 -7.50 -6.73
C ASP A 31 5.68 -6.39 -7.31
N GLY A 32 5.04 -5.61 -6.43
CA GLY A 32 4.13 -4.52 -6.80
C GLY A 32 2.65 -4.91 -6.88
N ASP A 33 2.33 -6.19 -7.02
CA ASP A 33 0.95 -6.67 -7.09
C ASP A 33 0.34 -6.89 -5.70
N ILE A 34 -0.93 -6.53 -5.56
CA ILE A 34 -1.76 -6.87 -4.39
C ILE A 34 -2.37 -8.26 -4.63
N LEU A 35 -2.11 -9.19 -3.72
CA LEU A 35 -2.62 -10.56 -3.82
C LEU A 35 -3.89 -10.77 -2.98
N GLU A 36 -3.97 -10.10 -1.83
CA GLU A 36 -5.06 -10.26 -0.87
C GLU A 36 -5.20 -9.00 -0.01
N THR A 37 -6.43 -8.63 0.32
CA THR A 37 -6.78 -7.53 1.23
C THR A 37 -7.84 -7.98 2.22
N GLU A 38 -7.66 -7.66 3.49
CA GLU A 38 -8.64 -7.91 4.54
C GLU A 38 -8.72 -6.65 5.43
N PRO A 39 -9.89 -5.99 5.55
CA PRO A 39 -11.14 -6.21 4.80
C PRO A 39 -11.00 -5.95 3.29
N GLU A 40 -11.98 -6.39 2.49
CA GLU A 40 -12.04 -6.02 1.06
C GLU A 40 -12.29 -4.51 0.88
N GLY A 41 -11.78 -3.94 -0.21
CA GLY A 41 -12.02 -2.53 -0.57
C GLY A 41 -11.17 -1.51 0.22
N LEU A 42 -9.99 -1.90 0.68
CA LEU A 42 -9.05 -0.99 1.34
C LEU A 42 -8.66 0.19 0.44
N MET A 43 -8.60 1.39 1.04
CA MET A 43 -8.22 2.62 0.36
C MET A 43 -6.85 3.09 0.85
N GLY A 44 -5.94 3.31 -0.10
CA GLY A 44 -4.67 3.98 0.16
C GLY A 44 -4.82 5.49 0.06
N TYR A 45 -4.31 6.23 1.05
CA TYR A 45 -4.26 7.69 1.03
C TYR A 45 -2.80 8.17 0.94
N VAL A 46 -2.54 9.11 0.03
CA VAL A 46 -1.24 9.78 -0.06
C VAL A 46 -1.47 11.29 -0.14
N ALA A 47 -0.83 12.03 0.77
CA ALA A 47 -0.85 13.49 0.76
C ALA A 47 0.32 14.04 -0.07
N VAL A 48 0.23 13.96 -1.40
CA VAL A 48 1.19 14.61 -2.30
C VAL A 48 0.55 15.91 -2.82
N PRO A 49 1.19 17.09 -2.65
CA PRO A 49 0.71 18.31 -3.27
C PRO A 49 0.61 18.12 -4.79
N PHE A 50 -0.49 18.58 -5.41
CA PHE A 50 -0.76 18.40 -6.84
C PHE A 50 0.44 18.78 -7.73
N TRP A 51 1.12 19.88 -7.43
CA TRP A 51 2.29 20.35 -8.20
C TRP A 51 3.51 19.42 -8.12
N LYS A 52 3.55 18.48 -7.15
CA LYS A 52 4.61 17.48 -6.97
C LYS A 52 4.24 16.08 -7.47
N TRP A 53 3.03 15.89 -8.02
CA TRP A 53 2.65 14.60 -8.60
C TRP A 53 3.58 14.18 -9.73
N PHE A 54 3.97 15.13 -10.59
CA PHE A 54 4.93 14.87 -11.68
C PHE A 54 6.35 14.54 -11.19
N GLU A 55 6.72 14.92 -9.98
CA GLU A 55 8.01 14.57 -9.37
C GLU A 55 8.02 13.14 -8.78
N ASN A 56 6.83 12.54 -8.57
CA ASN A 56 6.64 11.24 -7.91
C ASN A 56 5.70 10.34 -8.72
N ILE A 57 6.03 10.09 -9.99
CA ILE A 57 5.30 9.20 -10.90
C ILE A 57 4.91 7.83 -10.28
N PRO A 58 5.72 7.17 -9.42
CA PRO A 58 5.32 5.89 -8.81
C PRO A 58 4.15 5.97 -7.82
N TYR A 59 3.74 7.19 -7.42
CA TYR A 59 2.67 7.46 -6.45
C TYR A 59 1.51 8.28 -7.04
N ALA A 60 1.60 8.68 -8.31
CA ALA A 60 0.58 9.39 -9.07
C ALA A 60 -0.33 8.41 -9.83
#